data_AF-A0A7X9DDK8-F1
#
_entry.id   AF-A0A7X9DDK8-F1
#
_cell.length_a   1.000
_cell.length_b   1.000
_cell.length_c   1.000
_cell.angle_alpha   90.00
_cell.angle_beta   90.00
_cell.angle_gamma   90.00
#
_symmetry.space_group_name_H-M   'P 1'
#
loop_
_entity.id
_entity.type
_entity.pdbx_description
1 polymer ?
#
loop_
_entity_poly.entity_id
_entity_poly.type
_entity_poly.pdbx_seq_one_letter_code
_entity_poly.pdbx_strand_id
1 'polypeptide(L)'
;YITDYVRRSALFWLFLIFVVMTVAIGRWQGVTSFVGMVISFLVIFKFILPKIYAGSDPVQIAILGSLVIIPTTFLLSHGVNKKTMIAVVGTLISLIVTGVLAHAFIEVSKLTGFASEEAGFLQAYKPGLINIKGLLLAGIIIGVLGVLDDITISQSAIVQQLKEANPKLKAGELYKKAMAVAKDHIASMVNTLILVYTGAALPLLLIFIDNPHPFSEIVNYEIIADEVVRTLVGSIGLILAVPITTFIASLVAEQKT
;
A
#
# COMPACT_ATOMS: atom_id res chain seq x y z
N TYR A 1 -0.59 2.58 40.51
CA TYR A 1 -0.76 2.46 39.06
C TYR A 1 -1.29 1.07 38.75
N ILE A 2 -2.51 0.96 38.22
CA ILE A 2 -2.93 -0.29 37.57
C ILE A 2 -2.27 -0.26 36.20
N THR A 3 -1.14 -0.96 36.05
CA THR A 3 -0.58 -1.25 34.74
C THR A 3 -1.53 -2.24 34.07
N ASP A 4 -2.04 -1.87 32.90
CA ASP A 4 -2.94 -2.61 32.01
C ASP A 4 -2.61 -4.12 31.86
N TYR A 5 -3.53 -4.89 31.27
CA TYR A 5 -3.38 -6.34 31.11
C TYR A 5 -2.15 -6.73 30.25
N VAL A 6 -1.42 -7.75 30.69
CA VAL A 6 -0.28 -8.30 29.94
C VAL A 6 -0.78 -9.14 28.77
N ARG A 7 -0.77 -8.58 27.56
CA ARG A 7 -1.24 -9.24 26.32
C ARG A 7 -0.18 -10.08 25.58
N ARG A 8 1.08 -10.10 26.07
CA ARG A 8 2.24 -10.71 25.40
C ARG A 8 2.02 -12.18 24.98
N SER A 9 1.44 -13.00 25.87
CA SER A 9 1.21 -14.42 25.58
C SER A 9 0.20 -14.63 24.45
N ALA A 10 -0.92 -13.91 24.47
CA ALA A 10 -1.95 -14.01 23.44
C ALA A 10 -1.41 -13.56 22.06
N LEU A 11 -0.68 -12.44 22.02
CA LEU A 11 -0.04 -11.94 20.80
C LEU A 11 0.99 -12.94 20.25
N PHE A 12 1.79 -13.56 21.12
CA PHE A 12 2.76 -14.57 20.72
C PHE A 12 2.09 -15.80 20.07
N TRP A 13 1.04 -16.34 20.68
CA TRP A 13 0.32 -17.48 20.13
C TRP A 13 -0.36 -17.14 18.79
N LEU A 14 -0.97 -15.96 18.68
CA LEU A 14 -1.56 -15.52 17.41
C LEU A 14 -0.51 -15.38 16.31
N PHE A 15 0.64 -14.78 16.62
CA PHE A 15 1.75 -14.67 15.68
C PHE A 15 2.29 -16.05 15.28
N LEU A 16 2.43 -16.98 16.24
CA LEU A 16 2.87 -18.34 15.96
C LEU A 16 1.90 -19.07 15.02
N ILE A 17 0.58 -18.95 15.26
CA ILE A 17 -0.44 -19.52 14.38
C ILE A 17 -0.31 -18.93 12.96
N PHE A 18 -0.17 -17.61 12.85
CA PHE A 18 0.00 -16.94 11.57
C PHE A 18 1.24 -17.44 10.81
N VAL A 19 2.38 -17.59 11.50
CA VAL A 19 3.62 -18.13 10.92
C VAL A 19 3.45 -19.57 10.48
N VAL A 20 2.93 -20.44 11.35
CA VAL A 20 2.72 -21.85 11.05
C VAL A 20 1.79 -22.03 9.86
N MET A 21 0.67 -21.31 9.80
CA MET A 21 -0.29 -21.41 8.70
C MET A 21 0.32 -20.94 7.37
N THR A 22 1.02 -19.80 7.39
CA THR A 22 1.65 -19.24 6.19
C THR A 22 2.75 -20.14 5.65
N VAL A 23 3.57 -20.75 6.52
CA VAL A 23 4.61 -21.70 6.11
C VAL A 23 4.02 -23.05 5.68
N ALA A 24 2.99 -23.54 6.36
CA ALA A 24 2.33 -24.80 6.01
C ALA A 24 1.67 -24.74 4.61
N ILE A 25 1.00 -23.62 4.31
CA ILE A 25 0.29 -23.42 3.02
C ILE A 25 1.26 -22.91 1.94
N GLY A 26 2.01 -21.86 2.23
CA GLY A 26 2.92 -21.20 1.29
C GLY A 26 4.26 -21.91 1.10
N ARG A 27 4.59 -22.91 1.93
CA ARG A 27 5.86 -23.67 1.91
C ARG A 27 7.06 -22.72 1.89
N TRP A 28 7.97 -22.90 0.94
CA TRP A 28 9.16 -22.07 0.77
C TRP A 28 8.83 -20.60 0.48
N GLN A 29 7.79 -20.35 -0.33
CA GLN A 29 7.34 -18.99 -0.63
C GLN A 29 6.81 -18.29 0.63
N GLY A 30 6.16 -19.03 1.52
CA GLY A 30 5.73 -18.54 2.83
C GLY A 30 6.91 -18.16 3.74
N VAL A 31 8.00 -18.92 3.72
CA VAL A 31 9.21 -18.57 4.48
C VAL A 31 9.85 -17.30 3.91
N THR A 32 10.01 -17.21 2.59
CA THR A 32 10.63 -16.04 1.95
C THR A 32 9.80 -14.78 2.10
N SER A 33 8.46 -14.87 2.11
CA SER A 33 7.59 -13.71 2.35
C SER A 33 7.73 -13.17 3.78
N PHE A 34 7.92 -14.04 4.79
CA PHE A 34 8.25 -13.59 6.15
C PHE A 34 9.59 -12.87 6.24
N VAL A 35 10.62 -13.39 5.55
CA VAL A 35 11.91 -12.70 5.49
C VAL A 35 11.76 -11.33 4.85
N GLY A 36 10.98 -11.23 3.77
CA GLY A 36 10.60 -9.95 3.15
C GLY A 36 9.92 -9.01 4.14
N MET A 37 8.93 -9.49 4.90
CA MET A 37 8.23 -8.71 5.93
C MET A 37 9.17 -8.20 7.02
N VAL A 38 10.10 -9.05 7.51
CA VAL A 38 11.12 -8.64 8.50
C VAL A 38 12.02 -7.55 7.93
N ILE A 39 12.43 -7.66 6.67
CA ILE A 39 13.23 -6.62 6.01
C ILE A 39 12.45 -5.32 5.90
N SER A 40 11.18 -5.36 5.50
CA SER A 40 10.31 -4.17 5.47
C SER A 40 10.25 -3.49 6.83
N PHE A 41 10.05 -4.25 7.91
CA PHE A 41 10.07 -3.71 9.26
C PHE A 41 11.44 -3.17 9.66
N LEU A 42 12.54 -3.82 9.30
CA LEU A 42 13.87 -3.29 9.57
C LEU A 42 14.07 -1.94 8.87
N VAL A 43 13.66 -1.79 7.61
CA VAL A 43 13.72 -0.49 6.91
C VAL A 43 12.83 0.54 7.60
N ILE A 44 11.60 0.18 7.99
CA ILE A 44 10.70 1.11 8.69
C ILE A 44 11.30 1.55 10.03
N PHE A 45 11.69 0.61 10.90
CA PHE A 45 12.12 0.91 12.27
C PHE A 45 13.56 1.42 12.39
N LYS A 46 14.46 1.04 11.48
CA LYS A 46 15.88 1.43 11.53
C LYS A 46 16.23 2.57 10.58
N PHE A 47 15.42 2.84 9.56
CA PHE A 47 15.68 3.90 8.58
C PHE A 47 14.58 4.95 8.53
N ILE A 48 13.32 4.57 8.29
CA ILE A 48 12.23 5.54 8.06
C ILE A 48 11.91 6.32 9.35
N LEU A 49 11.52 5.62 10.42
CA LEU A 49 11.11 6.25 11.67
C LEU A 49 12.21 7.11 12.30
N PRO A 50 13.47 6.66 12.42
CA PRO A 50 14.52 7.48 13.00
C PRO A 50 14.81 8.76 12.21
N LYS A 51 14.75 8.72 10.88
CA LYS A 51 14.99 9.90 10.04
C LYS A 51 13.84 10.91 10.11
N ILE A 52 12.60 10.44 10.10
CA ILE A 52 11.43 11.30 10.32
C ILE A 52 11.49 11.93 11.71
N TYR A 53 11.82 11.13 12.72
CA TYR A 53 11.95 11.62 14.10
C TYR A 53 13.08 12.65 14.26
N ALA A 54 14.11 12.59 13.40
CA ALA A 54 15.18 13.58 13.31
C ALA A 54 14.81 14.84 12.51
N GLY A 55 13.57 14.95 12.00
CA GLY A 55 13.07 16.11 11.25
C GLY A 55 13.29 16.06 9.74
N SER A 56 13.65 14.90 9.18
CA SER A 56 13.70 14.74 7.72
C SER A 56 12.29 14.76 7.13
N ASP A 57 12.16 15.19 5.87
CA ASP A 57 10.88 15.20 5.17
C ASP A 57 10.27 13.78 5.08
N PRO A 58 9.07 13.54 5.65
CA PRO A 58 8.51 12.19 5.71
C PRO A 58 8.26 11.56 4.34
N VAL A 59 7.88 12.37 3.35
CA VAL A 59 7.53 11.90 2.00
C VAL A 59 8.78 11.39 1.30
N GLN A 60 9.86 12.16 1.32
CA GLN A 60 11.14 11.77 0.75
C GLN A 60 11.67 10.50 1.41
N ILE A 61 11.61 10.41 2.74
CA ILE A 61 12.07 9.23 3.46
C ILE A 61 11.21 8.00 3.16
N ALA A 62 9.89 8.15 3.02
CA ALA A 62 9.00 7.07 2.63
C ALA A 62 9.28 6.56 1.21
N ILE A 63 9.53 7.46 0.25
CA ILE A 63 9.91 7.10 -1.12
C ILE A 63 11.25 6.37 -1.14
N LEU A 64 12.27 6.90 -0.44
CA LEU A 64 13.59 6.25 -0.34
C LEU A 64 13.50 4.88 0.34
N GLY A 65 12.71 4.76 1.41
CA GLY A 65 12.45 3.48 2.06
C GLY A 65 11.76 2.49 1.11
N SER A 66 10.77 2.96 0.35
CA SER A 66 10.04 2.15 -0.64
C SER A 66 10.93 1.65 -1.77
N LEU A 67 11.89 2.47 -2.23
CA LEU A 67 12.90 2.10 -3.22
C LEU A 67 13.82 0.97 -2.74
N VAL A 68 13.99 0.80 -1.43
CA VAL A 68 14.74 -0.32 -0.84
C VAL A 68 13.83 -1.52 -0.61
N ILE A 69 12.64 -1.29 -0.04
CA ILE A 69 11.69 -2.35 0.32
C ILE A 69 11.23 -3.10 -0.93
N ILE A 70 10.70 -2.41 -1.93
CA ILE A 70 10.05 -3.04 -3.09
C ILE A 70 10.98 -4.02 -3.82
N PRO A 71 12.18 -3.64 -4.29
CA PRO A 71 13.05 -4.59 -4.99
C PRO A 71 13.47 -5.74 -4.08
N THR A 72 13.79 -5.46 -2.81
CA THR A 72 14.29 -6.48 -1.89
C THR A 72 13.23 -7.53 -1.58
N THR A 73 12.01 -7.12 -1.24
CA THR A 73 10.94 -8.05 -0.91
C THR A 73 10.45 -8.83 -2.13
N PHE A 74 10.31 -8.16 -3.29
CA PHE A 74 9.82 -8.82 -4.50
C PHE A 74 10.80 -9.89 -4.99
N LEU A 75 12.11 -9.57 -4.99
CA LEU A 75 13.14 -10.52 -5.43
C LEU A 75 13.28 -11.70 -4.48
N LEU A 76 13.07 -11.51 -3.18
CA LEU A 76 13.07 -12.61 -2.20
C LEU A 76 11.83 -13.49 -2.33
N SER A 77 10.64 -12.90 -2.42
CA SER A 77 9.38 -13.63 -2.46
C SER A 77 9.11 -14.33 -3.79
N HIS A 78 9.50 -13.71 -4.91
CA HIS A 78 9.15 -14.16 -6.26
C HIS A 78 10.36 -14.57 -7.12
N GLY A 79 11.58 -14.42 -6.61
CA GLY A 79 12.82 -14.74 -7.30
C GLY A 79 13.21 -13.72 -8.37
N VAL A 80 14.45 -13.84 -8.84
CA VAL A 80 15.03 -12.96 -9.87
C VAL A 80 14.59 -13.44 -11.25
N ASN A 81 13.55 -12.82 -11.80
CA ASN A 81 13.06 -13.13 -13.14
C ASN A 81 12.41 -11.88 -13.79
N LYS A 82 12.06 -11.98 -15.08
CA LYS A 82 11.52 -10.85 -15.83
C LYS A 82 10.20 -10.33 -15.26
N LYS A 83 9.27 -11.21 -14.86
CA LYS A 83 7.99 -10.77 -14.29
C LYS A 83 8.20 -9.99 -12.98
N THR A 84 9.11 -10.44 -12.12
CA THR A 84 9.41 -9.74 -10.87
C THR A 84 10.01 -8.37 -11.15
N MET A 85 10.94 -8.25 -12.11
CA MET A 85 11.53 -6.95 -12.47
C MET A 85 10.50 -5.99 -13.08
N ILE A 86 9.60 -6.49 -13.93
CA ILE A 86 8.50 -5.72 -14.49
C ILE A 86 7.56 -5.24 -13.37
N ALA A 87 7.22 -6.11 -12.43
CA ALA A 87 6.37 -5.79 -11.29
C ALA A 87 7.01 -4.73 -10.36
N VAL A 88 8.32 -4.82 -10.10
CA VAL A 88 9.08 -3.80 -9.34
C VAL A 88 8.97 -2.44 -10.02
N VAL A 89 9.24 -2.36 -11.33
CA VAL A 89 9.16 -1.09 -12.08
C VAL A 89 7.72 -0.57 -12.11
N GLY A 90 6.74 -1.43 -12.37
CA GLY A 90 5.32 -1.08 -12.35
C GLY A 90 4.88 -0.55 -10.99
N THR A 91 5.31 -1.18 -9.90
CA THR A 91 5.05 -0.76 -8.52
C THR A 91 5.64 0.61 -8.23
N LEU A 92 6.92 0.83 -8.58
CA LEU A 92 7.59 2.11 -8.33
C LEU A 92 6.91 3.27 -9.07
N ILE A 93 6.55 3.07 -10.34
CA ILE A 93 5.82 4.09 -11.12
C ILE A 93 4.45 4.35 -10.50
N SER A 94 3.72 3.31 -10.15
CA SER A 94 2.38 3.43 -9.54
C SER A 94 2.43 4.11 -8.18
N LEU A 95 3.47 3.83 -7.38
CA LEU A 95 3.69 4.46 -6.09
C LEU A 95 3.97 5.96 -6.24
N ILE A 96 4.80 6.35 -7.22
CA ILE A 96 5.06 7.77 -7.52
C ILE A 96 3.77 8.47 -7.93
N VAL A 97 2.98 7.88 -8.84
CA VAL A 97 1.70 8.44 -9.28
C VAL A 97 0.74 8.58 -8.09
N THR A 98 0.67 7.57 -7.22
CA THR A 98 -0.16 7.59 -6.01
C THR A 98 0.30 8.68 -5.04
N GLY A 99 1.61 8.84 -4.84
CA GLY A 99 2.17 9.89 -3.99
C GLY A 99 1.86 11.30 -4.51
N VAL A 100 1.94 11.51 -5.83
CA VAL A 100 1.54 12.77 -6.47
C VAL A 100 0.05 13.03 -6.29
N LEU A 101 -0.79 12.01 -6.50
CA LEU A 101 -2.23 12.11 -6.32
C LEU A 101 -2.59 12.43 -4.86
N ALA A 102 -1.96 11.74 -3.90
CA ALA A 102 -2.14 11.96 -2.48
C ALA A 102 -1.75 13.39 -2.09
N HIS A 103 -0.59 13.86 -2.55
CA HIS A 103 -0.17 15.24 -2.31
C HIS A 103 -1.18 16.25 -2.85
N ALA A 104 -1.62 16.08 -4.11
CA ALA A 104 -2.60 16.99 -4.72
C ALA A 104 -3.93 17.03 -3.96
N PHE A 105 -4.48 15.87 -3.58
CA PHE A 105 -5.76 15.82 -2.89
C PHE A 105 -5.66 16.29 -1.44
N ILE A 106 -4.55 16.03 -0.73
CA ILE A 106 -4.30 16.58 0.61
C ILE A 106 -4.25 18.12 0.54
N GLU A 107 -3.59 18.71 -0.46
CA GLU A 107 -3.55 20.16 -0.65
C GLU A 107 -4.93 20.74 -0.97
N VAL A 108 -5.64 20.17 -1.95
CA VAL A 108 -6.95 20.68 -2.39
C VAL A 108 -8.03 20.55 -1.30
N SER A 109 -8.00 19.46 -0.53
CA SER A 109 -8.91 19.26 0.61
C SER A 109 -8.47 20.00 1.88
N LYS A 110 -7.32 20.68 1.84
CA LYS A 110 -6.74 21.43 2.97
C LYS A 110 -6.54 20.59 4.24
N LEU A 111 -6.23 19.31 4.07
CA LEU A 111 -5.90 18.43 5.20
C LEU A 111 -4.61 18.91 5.86
N THR A 112 -4.66 19.07 7.17
CA THR A 112 -3.53 19.52 7.99
C THR A 112 -2.69 18.35 8.48
N GLY A 113 -3.28 17.15 8.52
CA GLY A 113 -2.67 15.91 9.00
C GLY A 113 -2.88 15.68 10.50
N PHE A 114 -3.64 16.56 11.18
CA PHE A 114 -3.95 16.46 12.61
C PHE A 114 -5.23 15.67 12.90
N ALA A 115 -5.65 14.82 11.96
CA ALA A 115 -6.84 13.97 12.10
C ALA A 115 -6.72 12.96 13.26
N SER A 116 -5.51 12.57 13.66
CA SER A 116 -5.26 11.61 14.73
C SER A 116 -4.70 12.27 16.00
N GLU A 117 -5.07 11.72 17.17
CA GLU A 117 -4.56 12.21 18.46
C GLU A 117 -3.03 12.07 18.57
N GLU A 118 -2.46 11.00 17.98
CA GLU A 118 -1.02 10.75 17.94
C GLU A 118 -0.27 11.84 17.19
N ALA A 119 -0.84 12.38 16.12
CA ALA A 119 -0.26 13.52 15.40
C ALA A 119 -0.21 14.77 16.28
N GLY A 120 -1.27 15.01 17.07
CA GLY A 120 -1.31 16.07 18.09
C GLY A 120 -0.24 15.89 19.17
N PHE A 121 -0.08 14.68 19.69
CA PHE A 121 0.98 14.37 20.66
C PHE A 121 2.38 14.58 20.07
N LEU A 122 2.64 14.11 18.86
CA LEU A 122 3.93 14.30 18.19
C LEU A 122 4.28 15.79 18.06
N GLN A 123 3.33 16.62 17.65
CA GLN A 123 3.52 18.06 17.56
C GLN A 123 3.76 18.70 18.93
N ALA A 124 3.10 18.23 19.99
CA ALA A 124 3.32 18.73 21.35
C ALA A 124 4.72 18.36 21.88
N TYR A 125 5.20 17.14 21.61
CA TYR A 125 6.52 16.68 22.04
C TYR A 125 7.67 17.27 21.20
N LYS A 126 7.43 17.58 19.92
CA LYS A 126 8.44 18.08 18.97
C LYS A 126 7.87 19.20 18.10
N PRO A 127 7.62 20.40 18.67
CA PRO A 127 6.94 21.48 17.97
C PRO A 127 7.68 21.90 16.69
N GLY A 128 7.02 21.73 15.54
CA GLY A 128 7.51 22.20 14.23
C GLY A 128 8.69 21.42 13.64
N LEU A 129 9.15 20.35 14.30
CA LEU A 129 10.25 19.53 13.79
C LEU A 129 9.77 18.50 12.77
N ILE A 130 8.57 17.95 12.98
CA ILE A 130 7.99 16.91 12.11
C ILE A 130 6.87 17.53 11.28
N ASN A 131 6.97 17.40 9.95
CA ASN A 131 5.89 17.77 9.04
C ASN A 131 4.73 16.77 9.15
N ILE A 132 3.72 17.09 9.94
CA ILE A 132 2.56 16.21 10.20
C ILE A 132 1.76 15.92 8.92
N LYS A 133 1.56 16.92 8.06
CA LYS A 133 0.94 16.74 6.74
C LYS A 133 1.76 15.80 5.85
N GLY A 134 3.08 15.95 5.88
CA GLY A 134 4.01 15.03 5.21
C GLY A 134 3.96 13.61 5.79
N LEU A 135 3.78 13.47 7.09
CA LEU A 135 3.65 12.19 7.78
C LEU A 135 2.38 11.45 7.35
N LEU A 136 1.26 12.15 7.19
CA LEU A 136 0.05 11.60 6.60
C LEU A 136 0.32 11.04 5.20
N LEU A 137 0.94 11.85 4.33
CA LEU A 137 1.29 11.44 2.97
C LEU A 137 2.25 10.23 2.95
N ALA A 138 3.25 10.21 3.82
CA ALA A 138 4.15 9.08 4.00
C ALA A 138 3.41 7.81 4.45
N GLY A 139 2.43 7.94 5.34
CA GLY A 139 1.56 6.84 5.78
C GLY A 139 0.76 6.24 4.62
N ILE A 140 0.20 7.07 3.74
CA ILE A 140 -0.51 6.61 2.53
C ILE A 140 0.45 5.84 1.61
N ILE A 141 1.65 6.37 1.35
CA ILE A 141 2.66 5.72 0.50
C ILE A 141 3.05 4.34 1.05
N ILE A 142 3.37 4.25 2.34
CA ILE A 142 3.77 2.99 2.98
C ILE A 142 2.61 2.00 3.01
N GLY A 143 1.38 2.46 3.29
CA GLY A 143 0.20 1.61 3.30
C GLY A 143 -0.09 1.00 1.92
N VAL A 144 -0.01 1.79 0.85
CA VAL A 144 -0.25 1.33 -0.52
C VAL A 144 0.84 0.36 -1.00
N LEU A 145 2.11 0.60 -0.63
CA LEU A 145 3.23 -0.28 -0.95
C LEU A 145 2.94 -1.74 -0.57
N GLY A 146 2.31 -1.98 0.59
CA GLY A 146 2.05 -3.33 1.09
C GLY A 146 1.07 -4.14 0.23
N VAL A 147 0.23 -3.48 -0.57
CA VAL A 147 -0.80 -4.13 -1.40
C VAL A 147 -0.37 -4.19 -2.87
N LEU A 148 0.52 -3.31 -3.32
CA LEU A 148 0.96 -3.25 -4.72
C LEU A 148 1.72 -4.51 -5.20
N ASP A 149 2.37 -5.24 -4.29
CA ASP A 149 3.11 -6.47 -4.62
C ASP A 149 2.21 -7.50 -5.30
N ASP A 150 1.10 -7.87 -4.64
CA ASP A 150 0.15 -8.86 -5.16
C ASP A 150 -0.42 -8.45 -6.53
N ILE A 151 -0.77 -7.17 -6.69
CA ILE A 151 -1.33 -6.65 -7.93
C ILE A 151 -0.32 -6.72 -9.05
N THR A 152 0.87 -6.14 -8.88
CA THR A 152 1.82 -5.98 -9.98
C THR A 152 2.47 -7.32 -10.36
N ILE A 153 2.75 -8.20 -9.39
CA ILE A 153 3.25 -9.54 -9.66
C ILE A 153 2.20 -10.37 -10.40
N SER A 154 0.94 -10.36 -9.94
CA SER A 154 -0.15 -11.08 -10.60
C SER A 154 -0.36 -10.59 -12.03
N GLN A 155 -0.41 -9.28 -12.24
CA GLN A 155 -0.57 -8.71 -13.58
C GLN A 155 0.60 -9.04 -14.52
N SER A 156 1.85 -8.93 -14.03
CA SER A 156 3.00 -9.32 -14.84
C SER A 156 3.01 -10.82 -15.15
N ALA A 157 2.53 -11.66 -14.24
CA ALA A 157 2.42 -13.11 -14.46
C ALA A 157 1.34 -13.45 -15.50
N ILE A 158 0.18 -12.79 -15.46
CA ILE A 158 -0.91 -12.95 -16.45
C ILE A 158 -0.39 -12.64 -17.86
N VAL A 159 0.29 -11.51 -18.04
CA VAL A 159 0.84 -11.12 -19.34
C VAL A 159 1.88 -12.13 -19.84
N GLN A 160 2.75 -12.59 -18.95
CA GLN A 160 3.74 -13.62 -19.29
C GLN A 160 3.07 -14.93 -19.72
N GLN A 161 2.07 -15.41 -18.97
CA GLN A 161 1.34 -16.64 -19.29
C GLN A 161 0.58 -16.53 -20.62
N LEU A 162 -0.04 -15.38 -20.91
CA LEU A 162 -0.71 -15.14 -22.19
C LEU A 162 0.27 -15.17 -23.37
N LYS A 163 1.48 -14.61 -23.21
CA LYS A 163 2.53 -14.67 -24.24
C LYS A 163 3.10 -16.07 -24.41
N GLU A 164 3.29 -16.82 -23.32
CA GLU A 164 3.74 -18.22 -23.37
C GLU A 164 2.71 -19.12 -24.06
N ALA A 165 1.42 -18.90 -23.81
CA ALA A 165 0.33 -19.64 -24.46
C ALA A 165 0.20 -19.33 -25.95
N ASN A 166 0.47 -18.09 -26.38
CA ASN A 166 0.51 -17.73 -27.79
C ASN A 166 1.63 -16.71 -28.10
N PRO A 167 2.81 -17.20 -28.53
CA PRO A 167 3.96 -16.34 -28.85
C PRO A 167 3.71 -15.33 -29.97
N LYS A 168 2.68 -15.50 -30.80
CA LYS A 168 2.37 -14.61 -31.93
C LYS A 168 1.61 -13.35 -31.52
N LEU A 169 1.11 -13.28 -30.28
CA LEU A 169 0.38 -12.10 -29.79
C LEU A 169 1.32 -10.87 -29.75
N LYS A 170 0.85 -9.77 -30.35
CA LYS A 170 1.50 -8.46 -30.31
C LYS A 170 1.24 -7.75 -28.98
N ALA A 171 2.04 -6.74 -28.63
CA ALA A 171 1.91 -6.03 -27.35
C ALA A 171 0.49 -5.47 -27.11
N GLY A 172 -0.13 -4.89 -28.14
CA GLY A 172 -1.50 -4.37 -28.02
C GLY A 172 -2.57 -5.43 -27.76
N GLU A 173 -2.39 -6.65 -28.29
CA GLU A 173 -3.31 -7.77 -28.04
C GLU A 173 -3.09 -8.38 -26.66
N LEU A 174 -1.83 -8.49 -26.22
CA LEU A 174 -1.48 -8.89 -24.85
C LEU A 174 -2.11 -7.94 -23.84
N TYR A 175 -1.94 -6.62 -24.05
CA TYR A 175 -2.52 -5.61 -23.18
C TYR A 175 -4.03 -5.75 -23.09
N LYS A 176 -4.74 -5.85 -24.23
CA LYS A 176 -6.20 -6.00 -24.24
C LYS A 176 -6.67 -7.27 -23.52
N LYS A 177 -6.01 -8.41 -23.77
CA LYS A 177 -6.37 -9.69 -23.16
C LYS A 177 -6.07 -9.71 -21.65
N ALA A 178 -4.92 -9.19 -21.23
CA ALA A 178 -4.57 -9.08 -19.82
C ALA A 178 -5.50 -8.12 -19.07
N MET A 179 -5.82 -6.96 -19.65
CA MET A 179 -6.77 -6.01 -19.07
C MET A 179 -8.19 -6.57 -18.96
N ALA A 180 -8.60 -7.45 -19.89
CA ALA A 180 -9.89 -8.13 -19.79
C ALA A 180 -9.96 -9.02 -18.54
N VAL A 181 -8.88 -9.74 -18.22
CA VAL A 181 -8.77 -10.52 -16.97
C VAL A 181 -8.72 -9.60 -15.75
N ALA A 182 -7.95 -8.52 -15.84
CA ALA A 182 -7.74 -7.62 -14.71
C ALA A 182 -8.99 -6.81 -14.30
N LYS A 183 -9.93 -6.57 -15.23
CA LYS A 183 -11.15 -5.81 -14.97
C LYS A 183 -12.00 -6.42 -13.85
N ASP A 184 -12.12 -7.75 -13.82
CA ASP A 184 -12.89 -8.46 -12.79
C ASP A 184 -12.20 -8.36 -11.42
N HIS A 185 -10.87 -8.45 -11.40
CA HIS A 185 -10.07 -8.27 -10.19
C HIS A 185 -10.16 -6.85 -9.64
N ILE A 186 -10.15 -5.81 -10.49
CA ILE A 186 -10.30 -4.42 -10.05
C ILE A 186 -11.60 -4.20 -9.28
N ALA A 187 -12.72 -4.70 -9.79
CA ALA A 187 -14.02 -4.56 -9.11
C ALA A 187 -14.01 -5.20 -7.71
N SER A 188 -13.42 -6.38 -7.59
CA SER A 188 -13.29 -7.08 -6.30
C SER A 188 -12.35 -6.35 -5.33
N MET A 189 -11.22 -5.83 -5.81
CA MET A 189 -10.26 -5.09 -4.99
C MET A 189 -10.86 -3.81 -4.41
N VAL A 190 -11.59 -3.04 -5.22
CA VAL A 190 -12.25 -1.80 -4.76
C VAL A 190 -13.22 -2.10 -3.63
N ASN A 191 -14.08 -3.11 -3.78
CA ASN A 191 -15.02 -3.50 -2.74
C ASN A 191 -14.30 -3.93 -1.45
N THR A 192 -13.24 -4.72 -1.59
CA THR A 192 -12.46 -5.22 -0.44
C THR A 192 -11.80 -4.08 0.33
N LEU A 193 -11.14 -3.14 -0.36
CA LEU A 193 -10.47 -2.01 0.28
C LEU A 193 -11.46 -1.10 1.00
N ILE A 194 -12.56 -0.73 0.34
CA ILE A 194 -13.58 0.13 0.95
C ILE A 194 -14.11 -0.53 2.23
N LEU A 195 -14.40 -1.83 2.21
CA LEU A 195 -14.89 -2.55 3.39
C LEU A 195 -13.83 -2.66 4.49
N VAL A 196 -12.56 -2.85 4.16
CA VAL A 196 -11.46 -2.91 5.16
C VAL A 196 -11.30 -1.56 5.86
N TYR A 197 -11.23 -0.45 5.11
CA TYR A 197 -11.08 0.89 5.69
C TYR A 197 -12.35 1.32 6.44
N THR A 198 -13.54 1.04 5.88
CA THR A 198 -14.83 1.28 6.57
C THR A 198 -14.92 0.48 7.86
N GLY A 199 -14.47 -0.78 7.85
CA GLY A 199 -14.38 -1.66 9.01
C GLY A 199 -13.46 -1.09 10.10
N ALA A 200 -12.29 -0.56 9.71
CA ALA A 200 -11.38 0.12 10.63
C ALA A 200 -11.96 1.44 11.18
N ALA A 201 -12.77 2.14 10.38
CA ALA A 201 -13.44 3.38 10.76
C ALA A 201 -14.78 3.19 11.48
N LEU A 202 -15.21 1.96 11.79
CA LEU A 202 -16.51 1.71 12.45
C LEU A 202 -16.75 2.53 13.71
N PRO A 203 -15.79 2.68 14.66
CA PRO A 203 -16.01 3.53 15.83
C PRO A 203 -16.28 4.98 15.46
N LEU A 204 -15.57 5.50 14.45
CA LEU A 204 -15.78 6.86 13.95
C LEU A 204 -17.18 7.00 13.33
N LEU A 205 -17.60 6.02 12.51
CA LEU A 205 -18.92 6.03 11.89
C LEU A 205 -20.06 5.96 12.92
N LEU A 206 -19.87 5.22 14.02
CA LEU A 206 -20.85 5.13 15.10
C LEU A 206 -21.00 6.44 15.89
N ILE A 207 -19.94 7.24 16.05
CA ILE A 207 -20.04 8.56 16.69
C ILE A 207 -21.03 9.48 15.96
N PHE A 208 -21.20 9.28 14.66
CA PHE A 208 -22.06 10.11 13.83
C PHE A 208 -23.48 9.56 13.61
N ILE A 209 -23.83 8.41 14.20
CA ILE A 209 -25.15 7.80 13.98
C ILE A 209 -26.29 8.60 14.64
N ASP A 210 -26.05 9.12 15.85
CA ASP A 210 -26.99 9.93 16.63
C ASP A 210 -26.65 11.43 16.54
N ASN A 211 -25.82 11.82 15.56
CA ASN A 211 -25.37 13.18 15.42
C ASN A 211 -26.43 14.01 14.67
N PRO A 212 -26.84 15.18 15.21
CA PRO A 212 -27.89 16.01 14.60
C PRO A 212 -27.44 16.69 13.30
N HIS A 213 -26.14 16.67 12.97
CA HIS A 213 -25.60 17.31 11.78
C HIS A 213 -25.90 16.50 10.51
N PRO A 214 -26.22 17.16 9.38
CA PRO A 214 -26.43 16.48 8.11
C PRO A 214 -25.14 15.81 7.62
N PHE A 215 -25.29 14.71 6.88
CA PHE A 215 -24.14 13.96 6.30
C PHE A 215 -23.16 14.87 5.52
N SER A 216 -23.69 15.88 4.82
CA SER A 216 -22.86 16.86 4.10
C SER A 216 -21.91 17.62 5.01
N GLU A 217 -22.26 17.87 6.26
CA GLU A 217 -21.38 18.52 7.23
C GLU A 217 -20.37 17.53 7.80
N ILE A 218 -20.83 16.32 8.16
CA ILE A 218 -19.99 15.26 8.74
C ILE A 218 -18.81 14.90 7.84
N VAL A 219 -19.04 14.78 6.52
CA VAL A 219 -17.99 14.45 5.55
C VAL A 219 -16.91 15.54 5.45
N ASN A 220 -17.22 16.78 5.85
CA ASN A 220 -16.25 17.87 5.86
C ASN A 220 -15.37 17.91 7.12
N TYR A 221 -15.65 17.11 8.15
CA TYR A 221 -14.75 17.01 9.29
C TYR A 221 -13.42 16.37 8.88
N GLU A 222 -12.31 16.96 9.32
CA GLU A 222 -10.97 16.54 8.91
C GLU A 222 -10.70 15.05 9.17
N ILE A 223 -11.16 14.51 10.29
CA ILE A 223 -11.00 13.08 10.62
C ILE A 223 -11.72 12.14 9.62
N ILE A 224 -12.88 12.56 9.11
CA ILE A 224 -13.63 11.80 8.10
C ILE A 224 -12.99 12.02 6.72
N ALA A 225 -12.73 13.28 6.37
CA ALA A 225 -12.14 13.66 5.10
C ALA A 225 -10.76 13.01 4.89
N ASP A 226 -9.93 12.93 5.93
CA ASP A 226 -8.63 12.25 5.89
C ASP A 226 -8.78 10.77 5.54
N GLU A 227 -9.67 10.05 6.22
CA GLU A 227 -9.87 8.62 5.97
C GLU A 227 -10.46 8.36 4.58
N VAL A 228 -11.36 9.23 4.11
CA VAL A 228 -11.91 9.17 2.75
C VAL A 228 -10.82 9.43 1.71
N VAL A 229 -10.00 10.47 1.87
CA VAL A 229 -8.90 10.78 0.95
C VAL A 229 -7.88 9.64 0.93
N ARG A 230 -7.47 9.14 2.10
CA ARG A 230 -6.56 8.00 2.24
C ARG A 230 -7.09 6.76 1.51
N THR A 231 -8.36 6.41 1.74
CA THR A 231 -9.01 5.24 1.15
C THR A 231 -9.11 5.37 -0.37
N LEU A 232 -9.59 6.52 -0.87
CA LEU A 232 -9.80 6.73 -2.30
C LEU A 232 -8.48 6.85 -3.05
N VAL A 233 -7.51 7.60 -2.53
CA VAL A 233 -6.20 7.74 -3.19
C VAL A 233 -5.46 6.40 -3.21
N GLY A 234 -5.49 5.64 -2.11
CA GLY A 234 -4.90 4.31 -2.08
C GLY A 234 -5.56 3.37 -3.09
N SER A 235 -6.89 3.39 -3.18
CA SER A 235 -7.65 2.59 -4.14
C SER A 235 -7.34 2.99 -5.58
N ILE A 236 -7.29 4.29 -5.89
CA ILE A 236 -6.92 4.78 -7.24
C ILE A 236 -5.50 4.34 -7.60
N GLY A 237 -4.55 4.43 -6.67
CA GLY A 237 -3.19 3.97 -6.85
C GLY A 237 -3.10 2.49 -7.25
N LEU A 238 -3.86 1.65 -6.56
CA LEU A 238 -3.95 0.21 -6.83
C LEU A 238 -4.63 -0.08 -8.18
N ILE A 239 -5.69 0.67 -8.52
CA ILE A 239 -6.35 0.57 -9.84
C ILE A 239 -5.39 0.96 -10.96
N LEU A 240 -4.59 2.02 -10.79
CA LEU A 240 -3.62 2.48 -11.78
C LEU A 240 -2.43 1.54 -11.93
N ALA A 241 -2.07 0.81 -10.89
CA ALA A 241 -0.98 -0.17 -10.95
C ALA A 241 -1.24 -1.29 -11.95
N VAL A 242 -2.50 -1.65 -12.15
CA VAL A 242 -2.93 -2.66 -13.13
C VAL A 242 -2.56 -2.28 -14.58
N PRO A 243 -3.08 -1.19 -15.17
CA PRO A 243 -2.76 -0.81 -16.54
C PRO A 243 -1.28 -0.43 -16.69
N ILE A 244 -0.65 0.20 -15.70
CA ILE A 244 0.78 0.55 -15.75
C ILE A 244 1.63 -0.71 -15.89
N THR A 245 1.43 -1.70 -15.02
CA THR A 245 2.21 -2.94 -15.04
C THR A 245 1.90 -3.77 -16.29
N THR A 246 0.63 -3.83 -16.70
CA THR A 246 0.20 -4.55 -17.90
C THR A 246 0.83 -3.97 -19.17
N PHE A 247 0.92 -2.65 -19.26
CA PHE A 247 1.55 -1.95 -20.37
C PHE A 247 3.05 -2.28 -20.46
N ILE A 248 3.78 -2.12 -19.35
CA ILE A 248 5.21 -2.42 -19.28
C ILE A 248 5.47 -3.89 -19.63
N ALA A 249 4.69 -4.80 -19.04
CA ALA A 249 4.82 -6.23 -19.30
C ALA A 249 4.59 -6.57 -20.78
N SER A 250 3.58 -5.98 -21.41
CA SER A 250 3.23 -6.24 -22.81
C SER A 250 4.32 -5.76 -23.76
N LEU A 251 4.93 -4.61 -23.50
CA LEU A 251 6.06 -4.08 -24.30
C LEU A 251 7.32 -4.95 -24.16
N VAL A 252 7.67 -5.34 -22.93
CA VAL A 252 8.86 -6.17 -22.66
C VAL A 252 8.68 -7.58 -23.23
N ALA A 253 7.45 -8.10 -23.27
CA ALA A 253 7.13 -9.40 -23.85
C ALA A 253 7.26 -9.42 -25.39
N GLU A 254 7.01 -8.31 -26.08
CA GLU A 254 7.07 -8.21 -27.54
C GLU A 254 8.51 -8.18 -28.08
N GLN A 255 9.44 -7.50 -27.39
CA GLN A 255 10.86 -7.40 -27.77
C GLN A 255 11.60 -8.75 -27.85
N LYS A 256 10.96 -9.85 -27.41
CA LYS A 256 11.56 -11.20 -27.35
C LYS A 256 11.06 -12.14 -28.47
N THR A 257 10.39 -11.59 -29.48
CA THR A 257 9.99 -12.29 -30.72
C THR A 257 10.85 -11.82 -31.87
#